data_AF-A0AAW1NDX5-F1
#
_entry.id   AF-A0AAW1NDX5-F1
#
_cell.length_a   1.000
_cell.length_b   1.000
_cell.length_c   1.000
_cell.angle_alpha   90.00
_cell.angle_beta   90.00
_cell.angle_gamma   90.00
#
_symmetry.space_group_name_H-M   'P 1'
#
loop_
_entity.id
_entity.type
_entity.pdbx_description
1 polymer ?
#
loop_
_entity_poly.entity_id
_entity_poly.type
_entity_poly.pdbx_seq_one_letter_code
_entity_poly.pdbx_strand_id
1 'polypeptide(L)' 'MAENKTQKKVLILCGDYMENSEVMVPFQALLAYSVAVDAVCPSKKASDVCRTAVHQLSTHQGKKRNVLHVLQ' A
#
# COMPACT_ATOMS: atom_id res chain seq x y z
N MET A 1 6.24 -9.22 -35.34
CA MET A 1 5.00 -8.75 -34.70
C MET A 1 5.42 -7.85 -33.55
N ALA A 2 5.32 -6.52 -33.71
CA ALA A 2 5.69 -5.58 -32.67
C ALA A 2 4.45 -5.33 -31.80
N GLU A 3 4.32 -6.08 -30.72
CA GLU A 3 3.33 -5.75 -29.68
C GLU A 3 3.87 -4.54 -28.92
N ASN A 4 3.28 -3.36 -29.14
CA ASN A 4 3.58 -2.15 -28.37
C ASN A 4 3.06 -2.34 -26.95
N LYS A 5 3.84 -3.04 -26.11
CA LYS A 5 3.49 -3.27 -24.71
C LYS A 5 3.74 -1.97 -23.94
N THR A 6 2.72 -1.11 -23.86
CA THR A 6 2.71 0.04 -22.94
C THR A 6 3.02 -0.46 -21.54
N GLN A 7 4.18 -0.08 -20.99
CA GLN A 7 4.49 -0.31 -19.58
C GLN A 7 3.39 0.35 -18.74
N LYS A 8 2.61 -0.47 -18.04
CA LYS A 8 1.57 0.02 -17.14
C LYS A 8 2.25 0.59 -15.91
N LYS A 9 1.84 1.81 -15.54
CA LYS A 9 2.27 2.50 -14.31
C LYS A 9 1.04 2.72 -13.44
N VAL A 10 1.16 2.45 -12.15
CA VAL A 10 0.10 2.61 -11.15
C VAL A 10 0.60 3.52 -10.04
N LEU A 11 -0.21 4.51 -9.67
CA LEU A 11 0.04 5.36 -8.51
C LEU A 11 -0.91 4.95 -7.38
N ILE A 12 -0.36 4.56 -6.24
CA ILE A 12 -1.11 4.29 -5.02
C ILE A 12 -1.04 5.54 -4.15
N LEU A 13 -2.20 6.12 -3.85
CA LEU A 13 -2.33 7.22 -2.90
C LEU A 13 -2.41 6.63 -1.49
N CYS A 14 -1.37 6.85 -0.71
CA CYS A 14 -1.28 6.45 0.68
C CYS A 14 -1.64 7.62 1.60
N GLY A 15 -2.13 7.30 2.79
CA GLY A 15 -2.37 8.26 3.86
C GLY A 15 -1.84 7.73 5.19
N ASP A 16 -1.58 8.62 6.14
CA ASP A 16 -1.28 8.21 7.51
C ASP A 16 -2.49 7.51 8.15
N TYR A 17 -2.22 6.42 8.86
CA TYR A 17 -3.18 5.52 9.49
C TYR A 17 -4.08 4.73 8.51
N MET A 18 -3.67 4.60 7.24
CA MET A 18 -4.37 3.75 6.28
C MET A 18 -4.20 2.27 6.63
N GLU A 19 -5.19 1.45 6.27
CA GLU A 19 -5.17 0.02 6.55
C GLU A 19 -4.02 -0.67 5.79
N ASN A 20 -3.20 -1.44 6.49
CA ASN A 20 -1.96 -1.98 5.92
C ASN A 20 -2.21 -2.98 4.78
N SER A 21 -3.24 -3.81 4.88
CA SER A 21 -3.56 -4.82 3.88
C SER A 21 -4.05 -4.20 2.56
N GLU A 22 -4.82 -3.11 2.64
CA GLU A 22 -5.26 -2.32 1.48
C GLU A 22 -4.12 -1.73 0.66
N VAL A 23 -2.92 -1.54 1.23
CA VAL A 23 -1.75 -1.01 0.51
C VAL A 23 -0.78 -2.12 0.13
N MET A 24 -0.41 -2.96 1.10
CA MET A 24 0.65 -3.95 0.90
C MET A 24 0.26 -5.03 -0.10
N VAL A 25 -1.00 -5.51 -0.05
CA VAL A 25 -1.47 -6.59 -0.93
C VAL A 25 -1.47 -6.15 -2.40
N PRO A 26 -2.09 -5.03 -2.80
CA PRO A 26 -2.05 -4.61 -4.20
C PRO A 26 -0.64 -4.17 -4.64
N PHE A 27 0.15 -3.53 -3.77
CA PHE A 27 1.53 -3.15 -4.12
C PHE A 27 2.37 -4.37 -4.49
N GLN A 28 2.35 -5.41 -3.66
CA GLN A 28 3.08 -6.66 -3.93
C GLN A 28 2.54 -7.40 -5.16
N ALA A 29 1.21 -7.47 -5.32
CA ALA A 29 0.60 -8.11 -6.48
C ALA A 29 1.03 -7.43 -7.79
N LEU A 30 0.95 -6.10 -7.85
CA LEU A 30 1.32 -5.34 -9.03
C LEU A 30 2.82 -5.44 -9.36
N LEU A 31 3.68 -5.40 -8.33
CA LEU A 31 5.12 -5.64 -8.50
C LEU A 31 5.40 -7.05 -9.06
N ALA A 32 4.69 -8.07 -8.59
CA ALA A 32 4.83 -9.44 -9.10
C ALA A 32 4.47 -9.56 -10.60
N TYR A 33 3.54 -8.74 -11.09
CA TYR A 33 3.19 -8.65 -12.52
C TYR A 33 4.12 -7.73 -13.33
N SER A 34 5.24 -7.27 -12.75
CA SER A 34 6.17 -6.32 -13.39
C SER A 34 5.49 -5.02 -13.84
N VAL A 35 4.49 -4.57 -13.07
CA VAL A 35 3.87 -3.25 -13.22
C VAL A 35 4.71 -2.27 -12.41
N ALA A 36 4.98 -1.10 -12.98
CA ALA A 36 5.64 -0.04 -12.22
C ALA A 36 4.61 0.58 -11.25
N VAL A 37 4.94 0.59 -9.96
CA VAL A 37 4.03 1.07 -8.91
C VAL A 37 4.74 2.14 -8.09
N ASP A 38 4.11 3.30 -7.97
CA ASP A 38 4.58 4.41 -7.14
C ASP A 38 3.58 4.61 -6.00
N ALA A 39 4.03 4.60 -4.75
CA ALA A 39 3.19 4.92 -3.59
C ALA A 39 3.53 6.33 -3.09
N VAL A 40 2.54 7.23 -3.05
CA VAL A 40 2.74 8.63 -2.63
C VAL A 40 1.76 9.02 -1.54
N CYS A 41 2.22 9.80 -0.56
CA CYS A 41 1.36 10.38 0.46
C CYS A 41 1.42 11.91 0.37
N PRO A 42 0.27 12.61 0.35
CA PRO A 42 0.25 14.05 0.41
C PRO A 42 0.95 14.48 1.71
N SER A 43 1.77 15.53 1.63
CA SER A 43 2.57 16.05 2.75
C SER A 43 3.83 15.23 3.14
N LYS A 44 4.18 14.17 2.42
CA LYS A 44 5.37 13.34 2.67
C LYS A 44 6.27 13.22 1.45
N LYS A 45 7.58 13.19 1.67
CA LYS A 45 8.60 12.96 0.62
C LYS A 45 8.81 11.46 0.41
N ALA A 46 9.46 11.08 -0.69
CA ALA A 46 9.74 9.68 -1.02
C ALA A 46 10.58 8.92 0.03
N SER A 47 11.29 9.63 0.92
CA SER A 47 12.04 9.05 2.03
C SER A 47 11.26 9.00 3.34
N ASP A 48 10.05 9.55 3.37
CA ASP A 48 9.21 9.59 4.56
C ASP A 48 8.35 8.34 4.64
N VAL A 49 8.32 7.75 5.83
CA VAL A 49 7.50 6.57 6.07
C VAL A 49 6.06 6.96 6.38
N CYS A 50 5.11 6.30 5.72
CA CYS A 50 3.70 6.32 6.10
C CYS A 50 3.44 5.33 7.23
N ARG A 51 2.76 5.79 8.28
CA ARG A 51 2.31 4.93 9.37
C ARG A 51 1.03 4.23 8.92
N THR A 52 1.01 2.90 8.87
CA THR A 52 -0.19 2.11 8.54
C THR A 52 -0.82 1.53 9.79
N ALA A 53 -2.13 1.33 9.78
CA ALA A 53 -2.87 0.65 10.83
C ALA A 53 -3.17 -0.79 10.40
N VAL A 54 -2.78 -1.77 11.21
CA VAL A 54 -3.24 -3.15 11.01
C VAL A 54 -4.58 -3.30 11.73
N HIS A 55 -5.65 -3.54 10.99
CA HIS A 55 -6.96 -3.86 11.57
C HIS A 55 -7.11 -5.37 11.77
N GLN A 56 -6.78 -5.88 12.96
CA GLN A 56 -7.13 -7.26 13.34
C GLN A 56 -8.56 -7.31 13.90
N LEU A 57 -9.46 -7.97 13.19
CA LEU A 57 -10.80 -8.31 13.66
C LEU A 57 -10.71 -9.56 14.54
N SER A 58 -10.67 -9.39 15.86
CA SER A 58 -10.82 -10.51 16.81
C SER A 58 -12.30 -10.80 17.06
N THR A 59 -12.69 -12.07 17.00
CA THR A 59 -14.07 -12.56 17.19
C THR A 59 -14.59 -12.47 18.64
N HIS A 60 -13.75 -12.10 19.62
CA HIS A 60 -14.14 -12.00 21.04
C HIS A 60 -14.23 -10.54 21.54
N GLN A 61 -15.32 -9.87 21.19
CA GLN A 61 -15.54 -8.42 21.30
C GLN A 61 -14.79 -7.63 20.22
N GLY A 62 -15.54 -6.90 19.39
CA GLY A 62 -15.09 -6.15 18.21
C GLY A 62 -14.14 -4.98 18.48
N LYS A 63 -13.07 -5.20 19.24
CA LYS A 63 -11.97 -4.26 19.44
C LYS A 63 -10.98 -4.41 18.30
N LYS A 64 -11.03 -3.45 17.38
CA LYS A 64 -9.95 -3.20 16.43
C LYS A 64 -8.70 -2.79 17.22
N ARG A 65 -7.69 -3.64 17.30
CA ARG A 65 -6.37 -3.26 17.81
C ARG A 65 -5.58 -2.67 16.66
N ASN A 66 -5.31 -1.37 16.72
CA ASN A 66 -4.47 -0.70 15.73
C ASN A 66 -3.00 -0.95 16.10
N VAL A 67 -2.32 -1.78 15.33
CA VAL A 67 -0.85 -1.91 15.38
C VAL A 67 -0.27 -1.02 14.29
N LEU A 68 0.70 -0.19 14.64
CA LEU A 68 1.32 0.74 13.69
C LEU A 68 2.44 0.02 12.93
N HIS A 69 2.30 -0.15 11.62
CA HIS A 69 3.36 -0.66 10.74
C HIS A 69 3.94 0.49 9.90
N VAL A 70 5.21 0.33 9.51
CA VAL A 70 6.03 1.34 8.84
C VAL A 70 6.26 0.84 7.42
N LEU A 71 5.63 1.48 6.43
CA LEU A 71 5.87 1.18 5.01
C LEU A 71 7.17 1.91 4.59
N GLN A 72 8.25 1.17 4.43
CA GLN A 72 9.53 1.66 3.90
C GLN A 72 9.52 1.73 2.38
#